data_AF-S4MFW2-F1
#
_entry.id   AF-S4MFW2-F1
#
_cell.length_a   1.000
_cell.length_b   1.000
_cell.length_c   1.000
_cell.angle_alpha   90.00
_cell.angle_beta   90.00
_cell.angle_gamma   90.00
#
_symmetry.space_group_name_H-M   'P 1'
#
loop_
_entity.id
_entity.type
_entity.pdbx_description
1 polymer ?
#
loop_
_entity_poly.entity_id
_entity_poly.type
_entity_poly.pdbx_seq_one_letter_code
_entity_poly.pdbx_strand_id
1 'polypeptide(L)'
;MTGTAPGRPPRTAWRARAKTRIAYLEAQLERERVKPCSEERETLVEGMRGHLKKAGAAADEGFGWRRAWSGSAAREGVWSNIRSAEVMLLQLVSDEEASGRASEVMALVKDHLDKDDPRRVRLARRLRSIISGEISPSDRDLMVRALDAAYNALDDELARVRSLRNILWTATFVVLLGVAGLAVYGWFFPQSLSLCFTPKVDPGDAGGVDVVCPTAEHPGKKVGTPASSLAQSKDILTVEIAGLAGAALTVIASLRHIRGTDAPYMLPLASAVLKFPTGALSAFLGLLLIRGAFVPGLSDLDSRAQVLGWAAAFGAAQHLVTRLVDDRAQMTLSEVGRTTDAVVDPERAAVREHNVLGEAGAPGPPTAFQDGAGPHEGPQEGTRDGERADEGADGSRPGAGP
;
A
#
# COMPACT_ATOMS: atom_id res chain seq x y z
N MET A 1 -47.15 -15.82 7.47
CA MET A 1 -46.06 -16.81 7.55
C MET A 1 -45.82 -17.39 6.17
N THR A 2 -45.00 -16.73 5.36
CA THR A 2 -44.54 -17.25 4.07
C THR A 2 -43.18 -17.90 4.29
N GLY A 3 -43.16 -19.23 4.31
CA GLY A 3 -41.94 -20.02 4.49
C GLY A 3 -40.98 -19.79 3.33
N THR A 4 -39.83 -19.18 3.60
CA THR A 4 -38.71 -19.11 2.68
C THR A 4 -38.13 -20.51 2.52
N ALA A 5 -38.06 -21.00 1.28
CA ALA A 5 -37.43 -22.28 0.96
C ALA A 5 -36.01 -22.36 1.55
N PRO A 6 -35.54 -23.53 2.01
CA PRO A 6 -34.21 -23.66 2.61
C PRO A 6 -33.14 -23.34 1.55
N GLY A 7 -32.58 -22.14 1.65
CA GLY A 7 -31.50 -21.69 0.80
C GLY A 7 -30.28 -22.60 0.94
N ARG A 8 -29.62 -22.89 -0.19
CA ARG A 8 -28.41 -23.71 -0.25
C ARG A 8 -27.37 -23.21 0.77
N PRO A 9 -26.67 -24.11 1.51
CA PRO A 9 -25.69 -23.71 2.50
C PRO A 9 -24.60 -22.83 1.87
N PRO A 10 -24.17 -21.75 2.55
CA PRO A 10 -23.18 -20.83 2.00
C PRO A 10 -21.83 -21.53 1.79
N ARG A 11 -21.31 -21.47 0.56
CA ARG A 11 -20.08 -22.17 0.14
C ARG A 11 -18.78 -21.59 0.69
N THR A 12 -18.81 -20.39 1.29
CA THR A 12 -17.61 -19.64 1.71
C THR A 12 -17.93 -18.81 2.94
N ALA A 13 -16.98 -18.66 3.88
CA ALA A 13 -17.16 -17.92 5.14
C ALA A 13 -17.69 -16.49 4.95
N TRP A 14 -17.22 -15.77 3.92
CA TRP A 14 -17.71 -14.41 3.64
C TRP A 14 -19.19 -14.37 3.24
N ARG A 15 -19.68 -15.39 2.52
CA ARG A 15 -21.11 -15.49 2.14
C ARG A 15 -21.97 -15.80 3.36
N ALA A 16 -21.47 -16.65 4.27
CA ALA A 16 -22.16 -16.93 5.52
C ALA A 16 -22.35 -15.65 6.33
N ARG A 17 -21.28 -14.86 6.53
CA ARG A 17 -21.35 -13.56 7.23
C ARG A 17 -22.30 -12.58 6.56
N ALA A 18 -22.23 -12.44 5.24
CA ALA A 18 -23.11 -11.55 4.50
C ALA A 18 -24.58 -11.96 4.62
N LYS A 19 -24.90 -13.26 4.46
CA LYS A 19 -26.27 -13.77 4.65
C LYS A 19 -26.80 -13.56 6.06
N THR A 20 -25.97 -13.79 7.07
CA THR A 20 -26.35 -13.50 8.47
C THR A 20 -26.66 -12.02 8.66
N ARG A 21 -25.85 -11.12 8.10
CA ARG A 21 -26.10 -9.67 8.19
C ARG A 21 -27.38 -9.26 7.45
N ILE A 22 -27.62 -9.80 6.25
CA ILE A 22 -28.85 -9.56 5.50
C ILE A 22 -30.07 -10.01 6.32
N ALA A 23 -30.06 -11.25 6.83
CA ALA A 23 -31.17 -11.78 7.62
C ALA A 23 -31.43 -10.94 8.90
N TYR A 24 -30.37 -10.43 9.53
CA TYR A 24 -30.49 -9.52 10.67
C TYR A 24 -31.15 -8.19 10.29
N LEU A 25 -30.78 -7.59 9.16
CA LEU A 25 -31.39 -6.35 8.67
C LEU A 25 -32.84 -6.54 8.19
N GLU A 26 -33.15 -7.68 7.58
CA GLU A 26 -34.53 -8.04 7.21
C GLU A 26 -35.43 -8.15 8.44
N ALA A 27 -34.94 -8.78 9.52
CA ALA A 27 -35.68 -8.89 10.77
C ALA A 27 -35.97 -7.52 11.41
N GLN A 28 -35.03 -6.58 11.31
CA GLN A 28 -35.24 -5.21 11.78
C GLN A 28 -36.21 -4.41 10.92
N LEU A 29 -36.11 -4.55 9.60
CA LEU A 29 -37.03 -3.91 8.67
C LEU A 29 -38.47 -4.37 8.92
N GLU A 30 -38.69 -5.67 9.19
CA GLU A 30 -40.03 -6.18 9.48
C GLU A 30 -40.57 -5.65 10.81
N ARG A 31 -39.73 -5.48 11.85
CA ARG A 31 -40.11 -4.82 13.10
C ARG A 31 -40.59 -3.38 12.85
N GLU A 32 -39.90 -2.64 12.00
CA GLU A 32 -40.23 -1.25 11.70
C GLU A 32 -41.47 -1.11 10.80
N ARG A 33 -41.76 -2.11 9.97
CA ARG A 33 -42.92 -2.13 9.06
C ARG A 33 -44.27 -2.19 9.77
N VAL A 34 -44.35 -2.75 10.97
CA VAL A 34 -45.62 -2.93 11.72
C VAL A 34 -46.15 -1.60 12.28
N LYS A 35 -45.32 -0.55 12.33
CA LYS A 35 -45.71 0.78 12.84
C LYS A 35 -46.54 1.54 11.78
N PRO A 36 -47.51 2.38 12.17
CA PRO A 36 -48.30 3.17 11.23
C PRO A 36 -47.38 4.07 10.39
N CYS A 37 -47.46 3.94 9.06
CA CYS A 37 -46.53 4.57 8.13
C CYS A 37 -47.13 5.80 7.44
N SER A 38 -46.36 6.89 7.39
CA SER A 38 -46.52 7.94 6.40
C SER A 38 -46.05 7.44 5.02
N GLU A 39 -46.46 8.10 3.94
CA GLU A 39 -46.03 7.80 2.57
C GLU A 39 -44.49 7.80 2.44
N GLU A 40 -43.82 8.79 3.05
CA GLU A 40 -42.34 8.87 3.10
C GLU A 40 -41.73 7.62 3.75
N ARG A 41 -42.32 7.12 4.84
CA ARG A 41 -41.83 5.93 5.54
C ARG A 41 -41.99 4.67 4.69
N GLU A 42 -43.07 4.55 3.92
CA GLU A 42 -43.26 3.43 2.99
C GLU A 42 -42.19 3.41 1.91
N THR A 43 -41.82 4.57 1.35
CA THR A 43 -40.76 4.65 0.34
C THR A 43 -39.40 4.19 0.88
N LEU A 44 -39.06 4.55 2.13
CA LEU A 44 -37.83 4.11 2.80
C LEU A 44 -37.83 2.60 3.06
N VAL A 45 -38.96 2.04 3.49
CA VAL A 45 -39.11 0.59 3.72
C VAL A 45 -38.91 -0.19 2.42
N GLU A 46 -39.54 0.26 1.33
CA GLU A 46 -39.41 -0.42 0.04
C GLU A 46 -38.01 -0.24 -0.56
N GLY A 47 -37.39 0.93 -0.40
CA GLY A 47 -35.99 1.17 -0.76
C GLY A 47 -35.03 0.21 -0.05
N MET A 48 -35.14 0.11 1.28
CA MET A 48 -34.32 -0.79 2.10
C MET A 48 -34.53 -2.26 1.69
N ARG A 49 -35.78 -2.69 1.49
CA ARG A 49 -36.11 -4.04 0.99
C ARG A 49 -35.48 -4.30 -0.37
N GLY A 50 -35.51 -3.33 -1.27
CA GLY A 50 -34.89 -3.40 -2.60
C GLY A 50 -33.39 -3.65 -2.52
N HIS A 51 -32.69 -2.94 -1.63
CA HIS A 51 -31.25 -3.16 -1.38
C HIS A 51 -30.96 -4.54 -0.79
N LEU A 52 -31.71 -4.98 0.23
CA LEU A 52 -31.51 -6.30 0.84
C LEU A 52 -31.75 -7.44 -0.16
N LYS A 53 -32.76 -7.31 -1.03
CA LYS A 53 -33.03 -8.28 -2.10
C LYS A 53 -31.88 -8.35 -3.12
N LYS A 54 -31.34 -7.20 -3.53
CA LYS A 54 -30.15 -7.14 -4.42
C LYS A 54 -28.93 -7.78 -3.75
N ALA A 55 -28.72 -7.52 -2.46
CA ALA A 55 -27.63 -8.13 -1.69
C ALA A 55 -27.79 -9.66 -1.58
N GLY A 56 -29.00 -10.15 -1.29
CA GLY A 56 -29.29 -11.58 -1.23
C GLY A 56 -29.05 -12.28 -2.56
N ALA A 57 -29.58 -11.72 -3.65
CA ALA A 57 -29.38 -12.26 -4.99
C ALA A 57 -27.89 -12.34 -5.37
N ALA A 58 -27.13 -11.27 -5.13
CA ALA A 58 -25.70 -11.25 -5.39
C ALA A 58 -24.89 -12.22 -4.50
N ALA A 59 -25.35 -12.49 -3.27
CA ALA A 59 -24.71 -13.46 -2.37
C ALA A 59 -24.95 -14.91 -2.82
N ASP A 60 -26.10 -15.18 -3.46
CA ASP A 60 -26.51 -16.49 -3.96
C ASP A 60 -25.93 -16.83 -5.34
N GLU A 61 -25.41 -15.85 -6.08
CA GLU A 61 -24.77 -16.10 -7.36
C GLU A 61 -23.60 -17.09 -7.25
N GLY A 62 -23.75 -18.19 -8.00
CA GLY A 62 -22.74 -19.22 -8.15
C GLY A 62 -21.71 -18.82 -9.21
N PHE A 63 -20.53 -18.35 -8.79
CA PHE A 63 -19.41 -18.15 -9.71
C PHE A 63 -18.78 -19.51 -10.04
N GLY A 64 -18.96 -19.97 -11.28
CA GLY A 64 -18.18 -21.07 -11.83
C GLY A 64 -16.71 -20.69 -12.01
N TRP A 65 -15.85 -21.67 -12.32
CA TRP A 65 -14.40 -21.47 -12.52
C TRP A 65 -14.04 -20.35 -13.52
N ARG A 66 -14.88 -20.13 -14.55
CA ARG A 66 -14.74 -19.03 -15.54
C ARG A 66 -15.00 -17.63 -14.98
N ARG A 67 -15.58 -17.51 -13.78
CA ARG A 67 -15.94 -16.25 -13.11
C ARG A 67 -15.21 -16.05 -11.77
N ALA A 68 -14.13 -16.79 -11.54
CA ALA A 68 -13.29 -16.61 -10.33
C ALA A 68 -12.81 -15.16 -10.15
N TRP A 69 -12.66 -14.41 -11.25
CA TRP A 69 -12.31 -12.99 -11.24
C TRP A 69 -13.50 -12.05 -10.92
N SER A 70 -14.74 -12.44 -11.25
CA SER A 70 -15.95 -11.61 -11.01
C SER A 70 -16.53 -11.76 -9.60
N GLY A 71 -16.05 -12.71 -8.80
CA GLY A 71 -16.47 -12.88 -7.40
C GLY A 71 -16.14 -11.69 -6.50
N SER A 72 -15.26 -10.79 -6.93
CA SER A 72 -14.97 -9.52 -6.24
C SER A 72 -16.09 -8.49 -6.41
N ALA A 73 -16.55 -8.27 -7.65
CA ALA A 73 -17.65 -7.34 -7.95
C ALA A 73 -18.95 -7.74 -7.26
N ALA A 74 -19.26 -9.05 -7.20
CA ALA A 74 -20.43 -9.53 -6.48
C ALA A 74 -20.32 -9.34 -4.97
N ARG A 75 -19.15 -9.60 -4.37
CA ARG A 75 -18.91 -9.32 -2.95
C ARG A 75 -19.11 -7.84 -2.64
N GLU A 76 -18.61 -6.96 -3.49
CA GLU A 76 -18.81 -5.51 -3.37
C GLU A 76 -20.27 -5.12 -3.52
N GLY A 77 -20.96 -5.67 -4.51
CA GLY A 77 -22.40 -5.44 -4.68
C GLY A 77 -23.18 -5.86 -3.43
N VAL A 78 -22.85 -7.00 -2.82
CA VAL A 78 -23.48 -7.44 -1.56
C VAL A 78 -23.25 -6.43 -0.44
N TRP A 79 -22.00 -6.07 -0.16
CA TRP A 79 -21.68 -5.18 0.97
C TRP A 79 -22.13 -3.74 0.74
N SER A 80 -22.07 -3.24 -0.49
CA SER A 80 -22.58 -1.90 -0.85
C SER A 80 -24.09 -1.82 -0.61
N ASN A 81 -24.86 -2.83 -1.05
CA ASN A 81 -26.29 -2.87 -0.77
C ASN A 81 -26.61 -3.05 0.72
N ILE A 82 -25.83 -3.84 1.46
CA ILE A 82 -25.98 -3.96 2.93
C ILE A 82 -25.76 -2.60 3.60
N ARG A 83 -24.71 -1.87 3.24
CA ARG A 83 -24.39 -0.55 3.80
C ARG A 83 -25.47 0.49 3.46
N SER A 84 -25.97 0.51 2.23
CA SER A 84 -27.13 1.36 1.87
C SER A 84 -28.36 1.04 2.72
N ALA A 85 -28.64 -0.25 2.97
CA ALA A 85 -29.74 -0.66 3.83
C ALA A 85 -29.54 -0.23 5.30
N GLU A 86 -28.31 -0.22 5.81
CA GLU A 86 -28.00 0.25 7.16
C GLU A 86 -28.18 1.77 7.33
N VAL A 87 -27.80 2.55 6.31
CA VAL A 87 -28.04 4.00 6.27
C VAL A 87 -29.55 4.29 6.27
N MET A 88 -30.33 3.55 5.48
CA MET A 88 -31.80 3.67 5.47
C MET A 88 -32.44 3.21 6.78
N LEU A 89 -31.89 2.19 7.43
CA LEU A 89 -32.39 1.71 8.73
C LEU A 89 -32.30 2.81 9.79
N LEU A 90 -31.21 3.59 9.84
CA LEU A 90 -31.09 4.73 10.76
C LEU A 90 -32.18 5.79 10.56
N GLN A 91 -32.72 5.94 9.34
CA GLN A 91 -33.84 6.84 9.07
C GLN A 91 -35.17 6.25 9.58
N LEU A 92 -35.30 4.93 9.63
CA LEU A 92 -36.53 4.21 9.99
C LEU A 92 -36.68 3.96 11.50
N VAL A 93 -35.59 3.71 12.22
CA VAL A 93 -35.64 3.34 13.65
C VAL A 93 -36.20 4.46 14.53
N SER A 94 -36.61 4.13 15.77
CA SER A 94 -37.01 5.14 16.76
C SER A 94 -35.82 6.00 17.20
N ASP A 95 -36.11 7.16 17.77
CA ASP A 95 -35.09 8.05 18.33
C ASP A 95 -34.26 7.37 19.45
N GLU A 96 -34.93 6.56 20.28
CA GLU A 96 -34.28 5.74 21.30
C GLU A 96 -33.28 4.74 20.68
N GLU A 97 -33.68 4.02 19.63
CA GLU A 97 -32.81 3.05 18.98
C GLU A 97 -31.68 3.73 18.17
N ALA A 98 -31.96 4.88 17.55
CA ALA A 98 -30.95 5.70 16.91
C ALA A 98 -29.89 6.17 17.94
N SER A 99 -30.31 6.61 19.13
CA SER A 99 -29.39 7.01 20.19
C SER A 99 -28.49 5.86 20.66
N GLY A 100 -29.06 4.65 20.78
CA GLY A 100 -28.31 3.43 21.12
C GLY A 100 -27.24 3.06 20.09
N ARG A 101 -27.44 3.43 18.82
CA ARG A 101 -26.50 3.20 17.71
C ARG A 101 -25.48 4.32 17.51
N ALA A 102 -25.62 5.45 18.20
CA ALA A 102 -24.78 6.63 17.98
C ALA A 102 -23.29 6.36 18.22
N SER A 103 -22.96 5.51 19.19
CA SER A 103 -21.58 5.10 19.49
C SER A 103 -20.97 4.25 18.38
N GLU A 104 -21.73 3.30 17.83
CA GLU A 104 -21.33 2.45 16.68
C GLU A 104 -21.10 3.32 15.44
N VAL A 105 -22.02 4.23 15.13
CA VAL A 105 -21.89 5.17 14.02
C VAL A 105 -20.64 6.05 14.20
N MET A 106 -20.42 6.59 15.39
CA MET A 106 -19.23 7.41 15.64
C MET A 106 -17.93 6.62 15.51
N ALA A 107 -17.91 5.34 15.90
CA ALA A 107 -16.74 4.49 15.72
C ALA A 107 -16.37 4.35 14.23
N LEU A 108 -17.34 3.98 13.38
CA LEU A 108 -17.16 3.89 11.93
C LEU A 108 -16.73 5.23 11.30
N VAL A 109 -17.33 6.33 11.77
CA VAL A 109 -16.98 7.67 11.30
C VAL A 109 -15.55 8.05 11.66
N LYS A 110 -15.07 7.67 12.86
CA LYS A 110 -13.69 7.95 13.28
C LYS A 110 -12.67 7.16 12.49
N ASP A 111 -13.03 5.94 12.08
CA ASP A 111 -12.15 5.02 11.38
C ASP A 111 -11.95 5.41 9.92
N HIS A 112 -12.98 5.98 9.25
CA HIS A 112 -12.93 6.25 7.81
C HIS A 112 -13.01 7.72 7.38
N LEU A 113 -13.35 8.67 8.26
CA LEU A 113 -13.31 10.10 7.92
C LEU A 113 -12.09 10.78 8.54
N ASP A 114 -11.55 11.77 7.83
CA ASP A 114 -10.49 12.63 8.33
C ASP A 114 -10.87 13.34 9.63
N LYS A 115 -9.86 13.65 10.46
CA LYS A 115 -10.05 14.28 11.78
C LYS A 115 -10.77 15.63 11.69
N ASP A 116 -10.55 16.35 10.59
CA ASP A 116 -11.08 17.69 10.36
C ASP A 116 -12.40 17.69 9.56
N ASP A 117 -12.95 16.51 9.20
CA ASP A 117 -14.20 16.45 8.46
C ASP A 117 -15.35 17.10 9.29
N PRO A 118 -16.09 18.07 8.72
CA PRO A 118 -17.10 18.83 9.45
C PRO A 118 -18.25 17.96 9.96
N ARG A 119 -18.52 16.80 9.33
CA ARG A 119 -19.53 15.84 9.80
C ARG A 119 -19.03 15.09 11.03
N ARG A 120 -17.76 14.63 11.01
CA ARG A 120 -17.10 13.96 12.15
C ARG A 120 -17.06 14.89 13.36
N VAL A 121 -16.61 16.13 13.18
CA VAL A 121 -16.47 17.10 14.28
C VAL A 121 -17.84 17.46 14.87
N ARG A 122 -18.86 17.71 14.03
CA ARG A 122 -20.21 18.02 14.51
C ARG A 122 -20.85 16.83 15.25
N LEU A 123 -20.71 15.62 14.71
CA LEU A 123 -21.25 14.42 15.35
C LEU A 123 -20.55 14.16 16.70
N ALA A 124 -19.22 14.33 16.78
CA ALA A 124 -18.47 14.20 18.02
C ALA A 124 -19.00 15.13 19.12
N ARG A 125 -19.35 16.37 18.76
CA ARG A 125 -19.85 17.38 19.70
C ARG A 125 -21.23 17.03 20.24
N ARG A 126 -22.11 16.46 19.40
CA ARG A 126 -23.48 16.09 19.77
C ARG A 126 -23.59 14.70 20.39
N LEU A 127 -22.58 13.85 20.22
CA LEU A 127 -22.60 12.44 20.62
C LEU A 127 -23.06 12.20 22.06
N ARG A 128 -22.58 13.00 23.03
CA ARG A 128 -22.96 12.83 24.44
C ARG A 128 -24.45 13.13 24.68
N SER A 129 -24.99 14.18 24.06
CA SER A 129 -26.40 14.57 24.14
C SER A 129 -27.30 13.54 23.42
N ILE A 130 -26.84 13.03 22.27
CA ILE A 130 -27.52 11.95 21.56
C ILE A 130 -27.61 10.70 22.43
N ILE A 131 -26.49 10.23 23.02
CA ILE A 131 -26.45 9.03 23.85
C ILE A 131 -27.31 9.17 25.11
N SER A 132 -27.47 10.38 25.66
CA SER A 132 -28.37 10.63 26.79
C SER A 132 -29.86 10.67 26.41
N GLY A 133 -30.20 10.42 25.14
CA GLY A 133 -31.58 10.37 24.65
C GLY A 133 -32.13 11.70 24.12
N GLU A 134 -31.32 12.77 24.10
CA GLU A 134 -31.71 14.09 23.59
C GLU A 134 -31.44 14.22 22.08
N ILE A 135 -31.94 13.26 21.30
CA ILE A 135 -31.75 13.26 19.85
C ILE A 135 -32.77 14.18 19.17
N SER A 136 -32.28 15.13 18.37
CA SER A 136 -33.11 15.94 17.48
C SER A 136 -33.23 15.31 16.09
N PRO A 137 -34.26 15.66 15.29
CA PRO A 137 -34.33 15.24 13.88
C PRO A 137 -33.08 15.64 13.08
N SER A 138 -32.44 16.77 13.43
CA SER A 138 -31.19 17.21 12.79
C SER A 138 -29.98 16.34 13.20
N ASP A 139 -29.97 15.82 14.42
CA ASP A 139 -28.92 14.90 14.89
C ASP A 139 -29.02 13.56 14.16
N ARG A 140 -30.25 13.08 13.92
CA ARG A 140 -30.49 11.89 13.10
C ARG A 140 -30.00 12.08 11.65
N ASP A 141 -30.35 13.19 11.01
CA ASP A 141 -29.85 13.52 9.66
C ASP A 141 -28.31 13.61 9.63
N LEU A 142 -27.71 14.22 10.67
CA LEU A 142 -26.26 14.27 10.81
C LEU A 142 -25.63 12.87 10.95
N MET A 143 -26.23 11.97 11.74
CA MET A 143 -25.78 10.59 11.88
C MET A 143 -25.85 9.82 10.55
N VAL A 144 -26.98 9.95 9.84
CA VAL A 144 -27.19 9.31 8.53
C VAL A 144 -26.14 9.79 7.52
N ARG A 145 -25.94 11.11 7.40
CA ARG A 145 -24.95 11.68 6.46
C ARG A 145 -23.52 11.35 6.85
N ALA A 146 -23.22 11.28 8.15
CA ALA A 146 -21.89 10.89 8.62
C ALA A 146 -21.62 9.41 8.35
N LEU A 147 -22.60 8.53 8.56
CA LEU A 147 -22.47 7.11 8.26
C LEU A 147 -22.33 6.85 6.76
N ASP A 148 -23.17 7.48 5.93
CA ASP A 148 -23.08 7.38 4.48
C ASP A 148 -21.71 7.85 3.96
N ALA A 149 -21.21 8.96 4.49
CA ALA A 149 -19.86 9.44 4.21
C ALA A 149 -18.76 8.45 4.59
N ALA A 150 -18.90 7.80 5.75
CA ALA A 150 -17.93 6.80 6.22
C ALA A 150 -17.91 5.58 5.30
N TYR A 151 -19.08 5.14 4.85
CA TYR A 151 -19.20 4.02 3.92
C TYR A 151 -18.70 4.34 2.52
N ASN A 152 -18.92 5.56 2.02
CA ASN A 152 -18.34 5.99 0.75
C ASN A 152 -16.81 6.06 0.84
N ALA A 153 -16.26 6.61 1.93
CA ALA A 153 -14.80 6.66 2.16
C ALA A 153 -14.19 5.24 2.24
N LEU A 154 -14.83 4.33 2.97
CA LEU A 154 -14.46 2.92 2.99
C LEU A 154 -14.49 2.29 1.59
N ASP A 155 -15.52 2.57 0.79
CA ASP A 155 -15.62 2.03 -0.56
C ASP A 155 -14.54 2.55 -1.51
N ASP A 156 -14.11 3.81 -1.35
CA ASP A 156 -12.98 4.38 -2.06
C ASP A 156 -11.64 3.73 -1.67
N GLU A 157 -11.44 3.44 -0.38
CA GLU A 157 -10.26 2.68 0.10
C GLU A 157 -10.22 1.29 -0.53
N LEU A 158 -11.35 0.58 -0.54
CA LEU A 158 -11.47 -0.73 -1.17
C LEU A 158 -11.32 -0.64 -2.70
N ALA A 159 -11.73 0.47 -3.34
CA ALA A 159 -11.50 0.73 -4.76
C ALA A 159 -10.01 0.84 -5.11
N ARG A 160 -9.24 1.57 -4.31
CA ARG A 160 -7.78 1.69 -4.49
C ARG A 160 -7.10 0.33 -4.38
N VAL A 161 -7.49 -0.47 -3.38
CA VAL A 161 -7.00 -1.85 -3.20
C VAL A 161 -7.30 -2.72 -4.43
N ARG A 162 -8.48 -2.59 -5.03
CA ARG A 162 -8.82 -3.32 -6.26
C ARG A 162 -7.93 -2.95 -7.44
N SER A 163 -7.77 -1.65 -7.69
CA SER A 163 -6.95 -1.15 -8.79
C SER A 163 -5.52 -1.69 -8.66
N LEU A 164 -4.95 -1.61 -7.46
CA LEU A 164 -3.63 -2.15 -7.17
C LEU A 164 -3.55 -3.66 -7.44
N ARG A 165 -4.53 -4.45 -6.98
CA ARG A 165 -4.57 -5.89 -7.25
C ARG A 165 -4.62 -6.18 -8.76
N ASN A 166 -5.44 -5.45 -9.51
CA ASN A 166 -5.56 -5.65 -10.96
C ASN A 166 -4.25 -5.27 -11.67
N ILE A 167 -3.65 -4.13 -11.31
CA ILE A 167 -2.33 -3.71 -11.82
C ILE A 167 -1.28 -4.78 -11.53
N LEU A 168 -1.23 -5.32 -10.31
CA LEU A 168 -0.30 -6.39 -9.93
C LEU A 168 -0.51 -7.66 -10.76
N TRP A 169 -1.76 -8.07 -11.02
CA TRP A 169 -2.04 -9.23 -11.88
C TRP A 169 -1.65 -8.98 -13.33
N THR A 170 -1.96 -7.79 -13.86
CA THR A 170 -1.56 -7.41 -15.22
C THR A 170 -0.04 -7.39 -15.35
N ALA A 171 0.67 -6.78 -14.40
CA ALA A 171 2.13 -6.78 -14.36
C ALA A 171 2.69 -8.22 -14.26
N THR A 172 2.11 -9.06 -13.39
CA THR A 172 2.50 -10.47 -13.26
C THR A 172 2.37 -11.20 -14.59
N PHE A 173 1.24 -11.02 -15.29
CA PHE A 173 0.99 -11.65 -16.58
C PHE A 173 1.98 -11.17 -17.65
N VAL A 174 2.25 -9.86 -17.70
CA VAL A 174 3.21 -9.29 -18.65
C VAL A 174 4.64 -9.80 -18.40
N VAL A 175 5.11 -9.79 -17.15
CA VAL A 175 6.45 -10.31 -16.81
C VAL A 175 6.52 -11.81 -17.09
N LEU A 176 5.48 -12.58 -16.75
CA LEU A 176 5.41 -14.00 -17.04
C LEU A 176 5.47 -14.28 -18.55
N LEU A 177 4.77 -13.50 -19.38
CA LEU A 177 4.87 -13.59 -20.83
C LEU A 177 6.29 -13.27 -21.33
N GLY A 178 6.95 -12.27 -20.73
CA GLY A 178 8.34 -11.94 -21.04
C GLY A 178 9.29 -13.10 -20.74
N VAL A 179 9.21 -13.67 -19.54
CA VAL A 179 10.00 -14.84 -19.13
C VAL A 179 9.71 -16.06 -20.00
N ALA A 180 8.44 -16.40 -20.21
CA ALA A 180 8.07 -17.50 -21.09
C ALA A 180 8.56 -17.27 -22.53
N GLY A 181 8.49 -16.03 -23.03
CA GLY A 181 9.02 -15.62 -24.32
C GLY A 181 10.53 -15.79 -24.40
N LEU A 182 11.29 -15.43 -23.36
CA LEU A 182 12.73 -15.64 -23.26
C LEU A 182 13.07 -17.14 -23.27
N ALA A 183 12.37 -17.95 -22.49
CA ALA A 183 12.54 -19.40 -22.48
C ALA A 183 12.27 -20.02 -23.85
N VAL A 184 11.17 -19.63 -24.52
CA VAL A 184 10.82 -20.09 -25.86
C VAL A 184 11.87 -19.64 -26.88
N TYR A 185 12.28 -18.38 -26.83
CA TYR A 185 13.29 -17.84 -27.75
C TYR A 185 14.65 -18.53 -27.55
N GLY A 186 15.12 -18.71 -26.32
CA GLY A 186 16.34 -19.45 -26.01
C GLY A 186 16.28 -20.93 -26.40
N TRP A 187 15.09 -21.52 -26.35
CA TRP A 187 14.88 -22.89 -26.82
C TRP A 187 15.14 -23.02 -28.32
N PHE A 188 14.63 -22.09 -29.13
CA PHE A 188 14.80 -22.09 -30.58
C PHE A 188 16.14 -21.51 -31.05
N PHE A 189 16.71 -20.54 -30.33
CA PHE A 189 17.93 -19.80 -30.70
C PHE A 189 18.98 -19.77 -29.56
N PRO A 190 19.47 -20.93 -29.09
CA PRO A 190 20.35 -21.02 -27.93
C PRO A 190 21.66 -20.24 -28.08
N GLN A 191 22.15 -20.10 -29.31
CA GLN A 191 23.42 -19.42 -29.60
C GLN A 191 23.35 -17.90 -29.39
N SER A 192 22.17 -17.29 -29.55
CA SER A 192 21.99 -15.83 -29.47
C SER A 192 21.98 -15.29 -28.04
N LEU A 193 21.50 -16.10 -27.09
CA LEU A 193 21.43 -15.78 -25.66
C LEU A 193 22.28 -16.76 -24.83
N SER A 194 23.52 -16.97 -25.25
CA SER A 194 24.42 -17.89 -24.55
C SER A 194 24.82 -17.35 -23.17
N LEU A 195 24.49 -18.11 -22.12
CA LEU A 195 24.89 -17.85 -20.72
C LEU A 195 26.06 -18.73 -20.27
N CYS A 196 26.94 -19.10 -21.22
CA CYS A 196 28.11 -19.92 -20.95
C CYS A 196 29.33 -19.07 -20.62
N PHE A 197 30.07 -19.42 -19.56
CA PHE A 197 31.25 -18.70 -19.09
C PHE A 197 32.52 -19.44 -19.49
N THR A 198 33.58 -18.68 -19.74
CA THR A 198 34.92 -19.19 -20.06
C THR A 198 35.87 -18.71 -18.96
N PRO A 199 36.00 -19.44 -17.85
CA PRO A 199 36.89 -19.05 -16.78
C PRO A 199 38.33 -18.90 -17.28
N LYS A 200 39.06 -17.93 -16.72
CA LYS A 200 40.46 -17.70 -17.05
C LYS A 200 41.29 -18.89 -16.58
N VAL A 201 41.94 -19.54 -17.54
CA VAL A 201 42.92 -20.61 -17.27
C VAL A 201 44.22 -19.97 -16.79
N ASP A 202 44.81 -20.53 -15.72
CA ASP A 202 46.13 -20.10 -15.24
C ASP A 202 47.21 -20.29 -16.33
N PRO A 203 48.27 -19.46 -16.40
CA PRO A 203 49.22 -19.42 -17.53
C PRO A 203 50.09 -20.68 -17.75
N GLY A 204 49.77 -21.83 -17.16
CA GLY A 204 50.53 -23.08 -17.22
C GLY A 204 49.86 -24.24 -17.96
N ASP A 205 48.55 -24.19 -18.22
CA ASP A 205 47.82 -25.30 -18.84
C ASP A 205 47.73 -25.15 -20.37
N ALA A 206 48.74 -25.68 -21.05
CA ALA A 206 48.79 -25.76 -22.50
C ALA A 206 47.90 -26.91 -23.02
N GLY A 207 46.61 -26.64 -23.29
CA GLY A 207 45.82 -27.60 -24.07
C GLY A 207 44.35 -27.29 -24.32
N GLY A 208 43.68 -26.55 -23.46
CA GLY A 208 42.26 -26.27 -23.65
C GLY A 208 41.70 -25.22 -22.69
N VAL A 209 40.54 -24.70 -23.05
CA VAL A 209 39.70 -23.85 -22.20
C VAL A 209 38.49 -24.64 -21.76
N ASP A 210 38.15 -24.52 -20.48
CA ASP A 210 36.92 -25.08 -19.95
C ASP A 210 35.77 -24.10 -20.22
N VAL A 211 34.63 -24.63 -20.66
CA VAL A 211 33.42 -23.83 -20.90
C VAL A 211 32.33 -24.34 -19.99
N VAL A 212 31.77 -23.44 -19.19
CA VAL A 212 30.75 -23.76 -18.19
C VAL A 212 29.42 -23.16 -18.62
N CYS A 213 28.44 -23.99 -18.92
CA CYS A 213 27.07 -23.57 -19.24
C CYS A 213 26.12 -23.97 -18.08
N PRO A 214 24.93 -23.33 -17.96
CA PRO A 214 23.97 -23.64 -16.90
C PRO A 214 23.56 -25.12 -16.83
N THR A 215 23.49 -25.83 -17.96
CA THR A 215 23.07 -27.24 -18.01
C THR A 215 24.22 -28.24 -18.06
N ALA A 216 25.37 -27.86 -18.62
CA ALA A 216 26.48 -28.77 -18.87
C ALA A 216 27.85 -28.07 -18.76
N GLU A 217 28.85 -28.84 -18.35
CA GLU A 217 30.24 -28.42 -18.29
C GLU A 217 31.03 -29.12 -19.41
N HIS A 218 31.89 -28.37 -20.07
CA HIS A 218 32.62 -28.80 -21.25
C HIS A 218 34.12 -28.57 -21.05
N PRO A 219 34.83 -29.52 -20.41
CA PRO A 219 36.25 -29.39 -20.17
C PRO A 219 37.08 -29.58 -21.45
N GLY A 220 38.27 -28.99 -21.49
CA GLY A 220 39.31 -29.25 -22.49
C GLY A 220 38.93 -28.89 -23.94
N LYS A 221 38.18 -27.80 -24.13
CA LYS A 221 37.82 -27.32 -25.48
C LYS A 221 38.97 -26.54 -26.11
N LYS A 222 39.04 -26.52 -27.44
CA LYS A 222 40.11 -25.80 -28.14
C LYS A 222 40.01 -24.30 -27.86
N VAL A 223 41.16 -23.66 -27.62
CA VAL A 223 41.27 -22.20 -27.46
C VAL A 223 40.64 -21.51 -28.68
N GLY A 224 39.75 -20.55 -28.45
CA GLY A 224 39.01 -19.84 -29.51
C GLY A 224 37.67 -20.47 -29.91
N THR A 225 37.25 -21.57 -29.28
CA THR A 225 35.88 -22.09 -29.47
C THR A 225 34.87 -21.08 -28.93
N PRO A 226 33.90 -20.60 -29.73
CA PRO A 226 32.91 -19.65 -29.24
C PRO A 226 32.00 -20.35 -28.22
N ALA A 227 31.91 -19.82 -27.00
CA ALA A 227 31.06 -20.39 -25.94
C ALA A 227 29.59 -20.52 -26.37
N SER A 228 29.12 -19.69 -27.31
CA SER A 228 27.78 -19.75 -27.88
C SER A 228 27.48 -21.03 -28.66
N SER A 229 28.49 -21.71 -29.24
CA SER A 229 28.26 -22.96 -29.98
C SER A 229 27.97 -24.15 -29.06
N LEU A 230 28.30 -24.03 -27.77
CA LEU A 230 28.09 -25.06 -26.75
C LEU A 230 26.81 -24.83 -25.94
N ALA A 231 26.13 -23.69 -26.15
CA ALA A 231 24.88 -23.38 -25.48
C ALA A 231 23.77 -24.37 -25.85
N GLN A 232 23.00 -24.79 -24.85
CA GLN A 232 21.88 -25.70 -25.00
C GLN A 232 20.54 -24.97 -24.90
N SER A 233 19.52 -25.48 -25.60
CA SER A 233 18.14 -24.97 -25.55
C SER A 233 17.54 -24.91 -24.14
N LYS A 234 18.09 -25.67 -23.19
CA LYS A 234 17.61 -25.75 -21.80
C LYS A 234 18.34 -24.79 -20.84
N ASP A 235 19.36 -24.07 -21.30
CA ASP A 235 20.18 -23.22 -20.43
C ASP A 235 19.35 -22.10 -19.77
N ILE A 236 18.56 -21.37 -20.57
CA ILE A 236 17.72 -20.28 -20.07
C ILE A 236 16.66 -20.80 -19.08
N LEU A 237 15.97 -21.89 -19.45
CA LEU A 237 14.96 -22.49 -18.58
C LEU A 237 15.54 -22.91 -17.22
N THR A 238 16.76 -23.44 -17.21
CA THR A 238 17.44 -23.88 -15.98
C THR A 238 17.80 -22.69 -15.08
N VAL A 239 18.27 -21.59 -15.68
CA VAL A 239 18.54 -20.32 -14.97
C VAL A 239 17.25 -19.72 -14.40
N GLU A 240 16.18 -19.69 -15.18
CA GLU A 240 14.88 -19.18 -14.74
C GLU A 240 14.32 -19.98 -13.56
N ILE A 241 14.43 -21.32 -13.59
CA ILE A 241 14.03 -22.19 -12.48
C ILE A 241 14.86 -21.91 -11.21
N ALA A 242 16.17 -21.71 -11.35
CA ALA A 242 17.02 -21.33 -10.23
C ALA A 242 16.62 -19.95 -9.65
N GLY A 243 16.34 -18.98 -10.52
CA GLY A 243 15.82 -17.65 -10.14
C GLY A 243 14.48 -17.73 -9.41
N LEU A 244 13.56 -18.57 -9.89
CA LEU A 244 12.28 -18.86 -9.24
C LEU A 244 12.46 -19.45 -7.84
N ALA A 245 13.42 -20.37 -7.67
CA ALA A 245 13.73 -20.95 -6.37
C ALA A 245 14.26 -19.88 -5.39
N GLY A 246 15.15 -18.99 -5.86
CA GLY A 246 15.62 -17.84 -5.09
C GLY A 246 14.48 -16.91 -4.65
N ALA A 247 13.58 -16.56 -5.58
CA ALA A 247 12.42 -15.75 -5.27
C ALA A 247 11.44 -16.44 -4.30
N ALA A 248 11.23 -17.75 -4.43
CA ALA A 248 10.37 -18.51 -3.54
C ALA A 248 10.81 -18.40 -2.07
N LEU A 249 12.13 -18.42 -1.80
CA LEU A 249 12.67 -18.23 -0.45
C LEU A 249 12.29 -16.85 0.12
N THR A 250 12.34 -15.80 -0.70
CA THR A 250 11.94 -14.44 -0.28
C THR A 250 10.45 -14.34 0.01
N VAL A 251 9.62 -15.03 -0.77
CA VAL A 251 8.18 -15.11 -0.56
C VAL A 251 7.89 -15.82 0.76
N ILE A 252 8.48 -16.99 0.99
CA ILE A 252 8.29 -17.75 2.23
C ILE A 252 8.70 -16.93 3.46
N ALA A 253 9.83 -16.22 3.40
CA ALA A 253 10.28 -15.34 4.47
C ALA A 253 9.27 -14.19 4.72
N SER A 254 8.75 -13.57 3.65
CA SER A 254 7.76 -12.49 3.73
C SER A 254 6.43 -12.98 4.33
N LEU A 255 5.99 -14.19 3.99
CA LEU A 255 4.71 -14.75 4.45
C LEU A 255 4.71 -15.02 5.97
N ARG A 256 5.86 -15.31 6.58
CA ARG A 256 5.96 -15.53 8.04
C ARG A 256 5.61 -14.30 8.86
N HIS A 257 5.63 -13.11 8.27
CA HIS A 257 5.30 -11.85 8.97
C HIS A 257 3.83 -11.46 8.81
N ILE A 258 3.06 -12.22 8.02
CA ILE A 258 1.64 -11.99 7.82
C ILE A 258 0.87 -12.66 8.97
N ARG A 259 0.52 -11.88 9.99
CA ARG A 259 -0.44 -12.29 11.02
C ARG A 259 -1.84 -11.96 10.53
N GLY A 260 -2.72 -12.97 10.51
CA GLY A 260 -4.17 -12.86 10.28
C GLY A 260 -4.61 -11.74 9.34
N THR A 261 -4.62 -11.97 8.03
CA THR A 261 -5.15 -10.96 7.10
C THR A 261 -6.67 -10.98 7.12
N ASP A 262 -7.26 -10.13 7.96
CA ASP A 262 -8.66 -9.69 7.85
C ASP A 262 -8.86 -8.77 6.63
N ALA A 263 -7.76 -8.36 5.99
CA ALA A 263 -7.79 -7.54 4.79
C ALA A 263 -8.56 -8.25 3.66
N PRO A 264 -9.70 -7.70 3.22
CA PRO A 264 -10.31 -8.18 1.99
C PRO A 264 -9.29 -8.03 0.86
N TYR A 265 -9.27 -9.00 -0.05
CA TYR A 265 -8.54 -8.97 -1.33
C TYR A 265 -7.11 -9.53 -1.40
N MET A 266 -6.55 -10.13 -0.34
CA MET A 266 -5.28 -10.89 -0.41
C MET A 266 -4.16 -10.16 -1.16
N LEU A 267 -4.06 -8.83 -1.01
CA LEU A 267 -3.02 -8.02 -1.66
C LEU A 267 -1.60 -8.57 -1.45
N PRO A 268 -1.22 -9.01 -0.23
CA PRO A 268 0.10 -9.60 -0.01
C PRO A 268 0.35 -10.83 -0.89
N LEU A 269 -0.67 -11.64 -1.13
CA LEU A 269 -0.56 -12.81 -1.98
C LEU A 269 -0.36 -12.42 -3.46
N ALA A 270 -1.10 -11.42 -3.95
CA ALA A 270 -0.91 -10.93 -5.33
C ALA A 270 0.52 -10.41 -5.54
N SER A 271 1.05 -9.64 -4.59
CA SER A 271 2.44 -9.18 -4.64
C SER A 271 3.46 -10.32 -4.53
N ALA A 272 3.16 -11.37 -3.76
CA ALA A 272 4.01 -12.55 -3.65
C ALA A 272 4.02 -13.36 -4.95
N VAL A 273 2.91 -13.45 -5.67
CA VAL A 273 2.84 -14.14 -6.96
C VAL A 273 3.67 -13.41 -8.01
N LEU A 274 3.64 -12.08 -8.04
CA LEU A 274 4.48 -11.28 -8.95
C LEU A 274 5.98 -11.56 -8.77
N LYS A 275 6.42 -11.84 -7.54
CA LYS A 275 7.83 -12.10 -7.20
C LYS A 275 8.44 -13.30 -7.92
N PHE A 276 7.63 -14.28 -8.32
CA PHE A 276 8.13 -15.48 -8.99
C PHE A 276 8.68 -15.14 -10.39
N PRO A 277 7.87 -14.65 -11.35
CA PRO A 277 8.37 -14.33 -12.67
C PRO A 277 9.41 -13.19 -12.65
N THR A 278 9.30 -12.22 -11.73
CA THR A 278 10.35 -11.19 -11.60
C THR A 278 11.69 -11.76 -11.12
N GLY A 279 11.67 -12.76 -10.23
CA GLY A 279 12.89 -13.47 -9.81
C GLY A 279 13.52 -14.32 -10.91
N ALA A 280 12.70 -14.95 -11.76
CA ALA A 280 13.18 -15.63 -12.96
C ALA A 280 13.89 -14.66 -13.92
N LEU A 281 13.23 -13.51 -14.17
CA LEU A 281 13.77 -12.46 -15.03
C LEU A 281 15.05 -11.85 -14.45
N SER A 282 15.10 -11.59 -13.13
CA SER A 282 16.28 -11.02 -12.48
C SER A 282 17.48 -11.98 -12.50
N ALA A 283 17.25 -13.29 -12.41
CA ALA A 283 18.30 -14.29 -12.56
C ALA A 283 18.94 -14.26 -13.96
N PHE A 284 18.11 -14.22 -15.01
CA PHE A 284 18.58 -14.10 -16.38
C PHE A 284 19.37 -12.80 -16.60
N LEU A 285 18.82 -11.66 -16.20
CA LEU A 285 19.48 -10.35 -16.33
C LEU A 285 20.77 -10.27 -15.51
N GLY A 286 20.78 -10.83 -14.29
CA GLY A 286 21.96 -10.85 -13.43
C GLY A 286 23.12 -11.63 -14.04
N LEU A 287 22.86 -12.82 -14.60
CA LEU A 287 23.89 -13.58 -15.32
C LEU A 287 24.36 -12.88 -16.60
N LEU A 288 23.48 -12.18 -17.31
CA LEU A 288 23.89 -11.34 -18.44
C LEU A 288 24.82 -10.19 -18.00
N LEU A 289 24.58 -9.57 -16.84
CA LEU A 289 25.44 -8.52 -16.31
C LEU A 289 26.83 -9.06 -15.93
N ILE A 290 26.89 -10.25 -15.32
CA ILE A 290 28.16 -10.93 -15.03
C ILE A 290 28.91 -11.20 -16.34
N ARG A 291 28.22 -11.77 -17.35
CA ARG A 291 28.80 -12.05 -18.67
C ARG A 291 29.27 -10.79 -19.39
N GLY A 292 28.54 -9.69 -19.25
CA GLY A 292 28.92 -8.39 -19.80
C GLY A 292 30.11 -7.72 -19.10
N ALA A 293 30.71 -8.38 -18.09
CA ALA A 293 31.79 -7.87 -17.27
C ALA A 293 31.47 -6.52 -16.60
N PHE A 294 30.18 -6.21 -16.40
CA PHE A 294 29.73 -4.99 -15.73
C PHE A 294 30.07 -5.01 -14.23
N VAL A 295 30.32 -6.20 -13.66
CA VAL A 295 30.72 -6.38 -12.27
C VAL A 295 32.20 -6.80 -12.23
N PRO A 296 33.11 -5.90 -11.81
CA PRO A 296 34.54 -6.21 -11.71
C PRO A 296 34.78 -7.39 -10.76
N GLY A 297 35.55 -8.39 -11.19
CA GLY A 297 35.99 -9.50 -10.34
C GLY A 297 35.01 -10.67 -10.17
N LEU A 298 33.84 -10.65 -10.81
CA LEU A 298 32.88 -11.77 -10.80
C LEU A 298 32.67 -12.43 -12.18
N SER A 299 33.49 -12.08 -13.17
CA SER A 299 33.30 -12.41 -14.58
C SER A 299 33.52 -13.90 -14.94
N ASP A 300 34.17 -14.66 -14.04
CA ASP A 300 34.56 -16.05 -14.27
C ASP A 300 33.81 -16.94 -13.27
N LEU A 301 32.80 -17.66 -13.78
CA LEU A 301 32.07 -18.68 -13.02
C LEU A 301 32.62 -20.05 -13.42
N ASP A 302 33.22 -20.73 -12.45
CA ASP A 302 34.07 -21.92 -12.68
C ASP A 302 33.29 -23.24 -12.69
N SER A 303 32.03 -23.23 -12.24
CA SER A 303 31.19 -24.44 -12.22
C SER A 303 29.71 -24.14 -12.44
N ARG A 304 28.96 -25.14 -12.91
CA ARG A 304 27.49 -25.04 -13.07
C ARG A 304 26.82 -24.67 -11.75
N ALA A 305 27.34 -25.18 -10.64
CA ALA A 305 26.79 -24.95 -9.31
C ALA A 305 26.91 -23.48 -8.92
N GLN A 306 28.03 -22.82 -9.27
CA GLN A 306 28.19 -21.37 -9.09
C GLN A 306 27.23 -20.59 -9.99
N VAL A 307 27.07 -20.97 -11.26
CA VAL A 307 26.12 -20.33 -12.19
C VAL A 307 24.70 -20.38 -11.65
N LEU A 308 24.24 -21.56 -11.22
CA LEU A 308 22.90 -21.73 -10.65
C LEU A 308 22.76 -21.08 -9.27
N GLY A 309 23.83 -21.08 -8.47
CA GLY A 309 23.87 -20.39 -7.18
C GLY A 309 23.70 -18.88 -7.33
N TRP A 310 24.42 -18.27 -8.28
CA TRP A 310 24.26 -16.84 -8.62
C TRP A 310 22.90 -16.54 -9.23
N ALA A 311 22.37 -17.41 -10.10
CA ALA A 311 21.01 -17.27 -10.63
C ALA A 311 19.97 -17.22 -9.50
N ALA A 312 20.06 -18.14 -8.53
CA ALA A 312 19.19 -18.13 -7.35
C ALA A 312 19.41 -16.89 -6.47
N ALA A 313 20.65 -16.45 -6.28
CA ALA A 313 20.98 -15.24 -5.52
C ALA A 313 20.37 -13.99 -6.17
N PHE A 314 20.48 -13.83 -7.50
CA PHE A 314 19.84 -12.74 -8.24
C PHE A 314 18.32 -12.83 -8.22
N GLY A 315 17.75 -14.04 -8.27
CA GLY A 315 16.33 -14.27 -8.07
C GLY A 315 15.83 -13.79 -6.71
N ALA A 316 16.60 -14.04 -5.65
CA ALA A 316 16.32 -13.54 -4.31
C ALA A 316 16.55 -12.02 -4.18
N ALA A 317 17.55 -11.49 -4.87
CA ALA A 317 17.95 -10.08 -4.84
C ALA A 317 17.08 -9.15 -5.71
N GLN A 318 15.95 -9.63 -6.25
CA GLN A 318 15.02 -8.85 -7.08
C GLN A 318 14.60 -7.49 -6.48
N HIS A 319 14.56 -7.39 -5.15
CA HIS A 319 14.22 -6.15 -4.43
C HIS A 319 15.30 -5.05 -4.50
N LEU A 320 16.57 -5.42 -4.68
CA LEU A 320 17.66 -4.45 -4.81
C LEU A 320 17.64 -3.79 -6.19
N VAL A 321 17.39 -4.59 -7.24
CA VAL A 321 17.32 -4.11 -8.62
C VAL A 321 16.11 -3.20 -8.83
N THR A 322 14.95 -3.58 -8.28
CA THR A 322 13.72 -2.77 -8.39
C THR A 322 13.84 -1.44 -7.64
N ARG A 323 14.42 -1.43 -6.44
CA ARG A 323 14.67 -0.17 -5.71
C ARG A 323 15.62 0.77 -6.46
N LEU A 324 16.70 0.26 -7.02
CA LEU A 324 17.67 1.07 -7.78
C LEU A 324 17.01 1.75 -9.00
N VAL A 325 16.09 1.05 -9.68
CA VAL A 325 15.35 1.58 -10.83
C VAL A 325 14.28 2.58 -10.39
N ASP A 326 13.54 2.28 -9.32
CA ASP A 326 12.51 3.17 -8.77
C ASP A 326 13.12 4.50 -8.28
N ASP A 327 14.26 4.45 -7.59
CA ASP A 327 14.99 5.64 -7.13
C ASP A 327 15.45 6.52 -8.31
N ARG A 328 15.91 5.89 -9.40
CA ARG A 328 16.31 6.57 -10.64
C ARG A 328 15.10 7.18 -11.36
N ALA A 329 13.97 6.48 -11.42
CA ALA A 329 12.75 6.96 -12.05
C ALA A 329 12.11 8.13 -11.29
N GLN A 330 12.15 8.10 -9.95
CA GLN A 330 11.67 9.21 -9.13
C GLN A 330 12.57 10.44 -9.24
N MET A 331 13.89 10.27 -9.33
CA MET A 331 14.80 11.39 -9.57
C MET A 331 14.52 12.06 -10.92
N THR A 332 14.37 11.30 -12.01
CA THR A 332 14.08 11.87 -13.34
C THR A 332 12.69 12.49 -13.44
N LEU A 333 11.67 11.89 -12.83
CA LEU A 333 10.33 12.48 -12.76
C LEU A 333 10.30 13.75 -11.90
N SER A 334 11.10 13.82 -10.83
CA SER A 334 11.21 15.02 -10.00
C SER A 334 11.90 16.18 -10.73
N GLU A 335 12.84 15.87 -11.62
CA GLU A 335 13.56 16.85 -12.43
C GLU A 335 12.64 17.44 -13.53
N VAL A 336 11.82 16.61 -14.15
CA VAL A 336 10.79 17.02 -15.13
C VAL A 336 9.58 17.71 -14.46
N GLY A 337 9.19 17.25 -13.26
CA GLY A 337 8.12 17.87 -12.47
C GLY A 337 8.48 19.28 -12.02
N ARG A 338 9.74 19.52 -11.59
CA ARG A 338 10.23 20.86 -11.23
C ARG A 338 10.27 21.82 -12.40
N THR A 339 10.62 21.35 -13.60
CA THR A 339 10.61 22.18 -14.81
C THR A 339 9.19 22.52 -15.25
N THR A 340 8.24 21.60 -15.04
CA THR A 340 6.82 21.84 -15.38
C THR A 340 6.15 22.78 -14.37
N ASP A 341 6.40 22.62 -13.06
CA ASP A 341 5.90 23.53 -12.03
C ASP A 341 6.46 24.95 -12.18
N ALA A 342 7.74 25.09 -12.58
CA ALA A 342 8.36 26.40 -12.85
C ALA A 342 7.79 27.10 -14.10
N VAL A 343 7.27 26.35 -15.06
CA VAL A 343 6.65 26.88 -16.29
C VAL A 343 5.16 27.18 -16.09
N VAL A 344 4.48 26.45 -15.20
CA VAL A 344 3.03 26.58 -14.95
C VAL A 344 2.71 27.61 -13.86
N ASP A 345 3.64 27.86 -12.92
CA ASP A 345 3.41 28.81 -11.82
C ASP A 345 4.70 29.59 -11.46
N PRO A 346 5.03 30.67 -12.19
CA PRO A 346 6.25 31.46 -11.96
C PRO A 346 6.24 32.19 -10.60
N GLU A 347 5.07 32.42 -10.01
CA GLU A 347 4.90 33.16 -8.76
C GLU A 347 5.29 32.29 -7.55
N ARG A 348 4.98 31.00 -7.57
CA ARG A 348 5.43 30.03 -6.54
C ARG A 348 6.94 29.76 -6.56
N ALA A 349 7.57 29.79 -7.74
CA ALA A 349 9.01 29.58 -7.87
C ALA A 349 9.80 30.75 -7.26
N ALA A 350 9.37 32.00 -7.51
CA ALA A 350 10.01 33.21 -6.99
C ALA A 350 9.94 33.32 -5.45
N VAL A 351 8.82 32.91 -4.84
CA VAL A 351 8.67 32.92 -3.36
C VAL A 351 9.62 31.92 -2.69
N ARG A 352 9.96 30.81 -3.35
CA ARG A 352 10.88 29.82 -2.80
C ARG A 352 12.34 30.27 -2.86
N GLU A 353 12.71 31.03 -3.89
CA GLU A 353 14.05 31.61 -4.04
C GLU A 353 14.28 32.75 -3.04
N HIS A 354 13.25 33.56 -2.77
CA HIS A 354 13.33 34.65 -1.79
C HIS A 354 13.54 34.16 -0.35
N ASN A 355 13.02 32.97 0.00
CA ASN A 355 13.23 32.34 1.30
C ASN A 355 14.62 31.69 1.45
N VAL A 356 15.30 31.31 0.36
CA VAL A 356 16.67 30.75 0.42
C VAL A 356 17.73 31.86 0.51
N LEU A 357 17.45 33.04 -0.04
CA LEU A 357 18.30 34.23 0.09
C LEU A 357 18.04 35.02 1.39
N GLY A 358 16.98 34.69 2.15
CA GLY A 358 16.64 35.33 3.43
C GLY A 358 17.50 34.89 4.64
N GLU A 359 18.37 33.89 4.47
CA GLU A 359 19.24 33.37 5.55
C GLU A 359 20.71 33.81 5.41
N ALA A 360 20.98 34.84 4.60
CA ALA A 360 22.28 35.48 4.49
C ALA A 360 22.17 37.02 4.60
N GLY A 361 22.34 37.53 5.83
CA GLY A 361 22.78 38.91 6.08
C GLY A 361 21.70 39.95 6.35
N ALA A 362 21.42 40.23 7.62
CA ALA A 362 20.80 41.49 8.03
C ALA A 362 21.89 42.57 8.27
N PRO A 363 21.80 43.76 7.67
CA PRO A 363 22.62 44.91 8.06
C PRO A 363 21.98 45.66 9.25
N GLY A 364 22.83 46.18 10.14
CA GLY A 364 22.43 46.88 11.38
C GLY A 364 21.64 48.19 11.16
N PRO A 365 21.01 48.73 12.22
CA PRO A 365 20.09 49.86 12.09
C PRO A 365 20.82 51.20 12.00
N PRO A 366 20.23 52.22 11.33
CA PRO A 366 20.82 53.55 11.22
C PRO A 366 20.49 54.42 12.45
N THR A 367 21.49 55.19 12.89
CA THR A 367 21.41 56.20 13.94
C THR A 367 20.58 57.42 13.49
N ALA A 368 19.70 57.87 14.39
CA ALA A 368 18.75 58.93 14.18
C ALA A 368 19.35 60.34 14.38
N PHE A 369 18.75 61.27 13.64
CA PHE A 369 18.91 62.72 13.58
C PHE A 369 18.79 63.41 14.96
N GLN A 370 19.69 64.37 15.24
CA GLN A 370 19.60 65.34 16.34
C GLN A 370 18.96 66.64 15.86
N ASP A 371 18.13 67.26 16.70
CA ASP A 371 18.21 68.70 17.04
C ASP A 371 17.25 69.04 18.20
N GLY A 372 17.77 69.75 19.21
CA GLY A 372 16.96 70.28 20.33
C GLY A 372 17.77 70.68 21.57
N ALA A 373 17.91 72.00 21.78
CA ALA A 373 18.67 72.72 22.81
C ALA A 373 18.49 72.27 24.28
N GLY A 374 19.54 72.46 25.10
CA GLY A 374 19.56 72.22 26.56
C GLY A 374 18.93 73.35 27.40
N PRO A 375 19.41 73.61 28.63
CA PRO A 375 19.46 72.70 29.79
C PRO A 375 18.87 73.37 31.06
N HIS A 376 18.39 72.62 32.06
CA HIS A 376 18.21 73.16 33.43
C HIS A 376 18.30 72.08 34.53
N GLU A 377 19.25 72.34 35.44
CA GLU A 377 19.26 72.16 36.92
C GLU A 377 18.90 70.83 37.60
N GLY A 378 19.89 70.31 38.34
CA GLY A 378 19.80 70.28 39.82
C GLY A 378 19.40 68.94 40.49
N PRO A 379 19.80 68.73 41.76
CA PRO A 379 20.34 67.43 42.23
C PRO A 379 19.61 66.82 43.45
N GLN A 380 20.15 65.68 43.95
CA GLN A 380 19.85 65.00 45.23
C GLN A 380 18.48 64.28 45.25
N GLU A 381 18.23 63.16 45.94
CA GLU A 381 18.66 62.56 47.20
C GLU A 381 18.16 61.09 47.12
N GLY A 382 18.84 60.05 47.61
CA GLY A 382 18.87 59.72 49.03
C GLY A 382 17.80 58.67 49.41
N THR A 383 18.28 57.58 50.03
CA THR A 383 17.61 56.69 51.01
C THR A 383 16.67 55.53 50.59
N ARG A 384 17.11 54.32 51.04
CA ARG A 384 16.40 53.31 51.88
C ARG A 384 15.23 52.55 51.24
N ASP A 385 14.90 51.31 51.60
CA ASP A 385 15.38 50.28 52.55
C ASP A 385 14.57 49.02 52.21
N GLY A 386 14.97 47.86 52.74
CA GLY A 386 14.09 46.70 52.93
C GLY A 386 14.49 45.50 52.07
N GLU A 387 15.48 44.68 52.44
CA GLU A 387 15.59 43.82 53.62
C GLU A 387 14.82 42.50 53.53
N ARG A 388 15.60 41.44 53.83
CA ARG A 388 15.33 40.03 54.16
C ARG A 388 14.98 39.06 53.02
N ALA A 389 15.88 38.11 52.68
CA ALA A 389 16.44 37.00 53.48
C ALA A 389 15.43 35.87 53.70
N ASP A 390 15.77 34.59 53.71
CA ASP A 390 17.09 33.95 53.66
C ASP A 390 16.91 32.49 53.27
N GLU A 391 18.05 31.87 52.95
CA GLU A 391 18.41 30.47 53.23
C GLU A 391 17.52 29.33 52.69
N GLY A 392 18.07 28.29 52.05
CA GLY A 392 19.43 27.79 52.10
C GLY A 392 19.41 26.27 52.24
N ALA A 393 20.56 25.67 51.93
CA ALA A 393 20.95 24.26 52.04
C ALA A 393 20.43 23.34 50.92
N ASP A 394 21.25 23.00 49.92
CA ASP A 394 22.47 22.15 49.96
C ASP A 394 22.16 20.65 49.96
N GLY A 395 22.85 19.92 49.08
CA GLY A 395 22.60 18.52 48.80
C GLY A 395 23.34 18.03 47.56
N SER A 396 24.67 17.98 47.64
CA SER A 396 25.59 17.44 46.65
C SER A 396 25.36 15.94 46.33
N ARG A 397 25.37 15.61 45.01
CA ARG A 397 25.99 14.48 44.23
C ARG A 397 26.48 13.17 44.96
N PRO A 398 26.90 12.09 44.23
CA PRO A 398 26.36 11.38 43.06
C PRO A 398 26.50 9.81 43.21
N GLY A 399 26.17 9.03 42.18
CA GLY A 399 26.62 7.62 42.00
C GLY A 399 25.64 6.81 41.12
N ALA A 400 25.92 6.40 39.89
CA ALA A 400 26.94 5.47 39.36
C ALA A 400 26.61 3.96 39.60
N GLY A 401 25.98 3.36 38.57
CA GLY A 401 26.09 1.94 38.17
C GLY A 401 25.34 0.90 39.00
N PRO A 402 25.18 -0.35 38.49
CA PRO A 402 25.61 -0.90 37.20
C PRO A 402 24.55 -0.94 36.09
#